data_AF-A0A923XLL5-F1
#
_entry.id   AF-A0A923XLL5-F1
#
_cell.length_a   1.000
_cell.length_b   1.000
_cell.length_c   1.000
_cell.angle_alpha   90.00
_cell.angle_beta   90.00
_cell.angle_gamma   90.00
#
_symmetry.space_group_name_H-M   'P 1'
#
loop_
_entity.id
_entity.type
_entity.pdbx_description
1 polymer ?
#
loop_
_entity_poly.entity_id
_entity_poly.type
_entity_poly.pdbx_seq_one_letter_code
_entity_poly.pdbx_strand_id
1 'polypeptide(L)' 'GGIRRGGSGFDICFIHPKGSEQSPVGGEGVLIELVQSPPEVIKAFAALAVG' A
#
# COMPACT_ATOMS: atom_id res chain seq x y z
N GLY A 1 5.58 1.39 7.76
CA GLY A 1 6.91 0.75 7.78
C GLY A 1 7.54 0.85 6.41
N GLY A 2 8.83 0.55 6.27
CA GLY A 2 9.49 0.51 4.96
C GLY A 2 8.96 -0.61 4.05
N ILE A 3 9.22 -0.49 2.75
CA ILE A 3 8.90 -1.51 1.74
C ILE A 3 9.95 -2.62 1.81
N ARG A 4 9.51 -3.88 1.74
CA ARG A 4 10.40 -5.06 1.73
C ARG A 4 9.79 -6.19 0.90
N ARG A 5 10.60 -7.18 0.53
CA ARG A 5 10.12 -8.38 -0.17
C ARG A 5 9.31 -9.27 0.77
N GLY A 6 8.07 -9.59 0.37
CA GLY A 6 7.17 -10.50 1.08
C GLY A 6 7.37 -11.97 0.70
N GLY A 7 6.75 -12.88 1.47
CA GLY A 7 6.89 -14.33 1.27
C GLY A 7 6.30 -14.86 -0.04
N SER A 8 5.36 -14.11 -0.64
CA SER A 8 4.77 -14.40 -1.95
C SER A 8 5.61 -13.87 -3.13
N GLY A 9 6.78 -13.27 -2.86
CA GLY A 9 7.64 -12.72 -3.90
C GLY A 9 7.29 -11.30 -4.36
N PHE A 10 6.22 -10.70 -3.82
CA PHE A 10 5.83 -9.31 -4.07
C PHE A 10 6.45 -8.35 -3.06
N ASP A 11 6.64 -7.09 -3.44
CA ASP A 11 6.99 -6.06 -2.47
C ASP A 11 5.79 -5.74 -1.58
N ILE A 12 6.03 -5.59 -0.28
CA ILE A 12 5.00 -5.34 0.73
C ILE A 12 5.41 -4.20 1.66
N CYS A 13 4.43 -3.53 2.25
CA CYS A 13 4.66 -2.67 3.41
C CYS A 13 3.50 -2.80 4.40
N PHE A 14 3.81 -2.53 5.66
CA PHE A 14 2.80 -2.52 6.71
C PHE A 14 2.51 -1.09 7.13
N ILE A 15 1.23 -0.77 7.25
CA ILE A 15 0.75 0.51 7.75
C ILE A 15 -0.20 0.27 8.92
N HIS A 16 -0.10 1.11 9.94
CA HIS A 16 -1.05 1.17 11.04
C HIS A 16 -1.60 2.60 11.08
N PRO A 17 -2.66 2.89 10.30
CA PRO A 17 -3.23 4.23 10.25
C PRO A 17 -3.89 4.54 11.59
N LYS A 18 -3.29 5.45 12.35
CA LYS A 18 -3.85 5.95 13.60
C LYS A 18 -4.61 7.23 13.32
N GLY A 19 -5.89 7.27 13.70
CA GLY A 19 -6.71 8.48 13.60
C GLY A 19 -6.08 9.65 14.39
N SER A 20 -6.26 10.86 13.86
CA SER A 20 -5.81 12.12 14.43
C SER A 20 -6.88 13.20 14.25
N GLU A 21 -6.73 14.37 14.85
CA GLU A 21 -7.70 15.47 14.71
C GLU A 21 -7.90 15.90 13.24
N GLN A 22 -6.81 15.94 12.47
CA GLN A 22 -6.82 16.33 11.05
C GLN A 22 -7.24 15.19 10.11
N SER A 23 -7.22 13.95 10.59
CA SER A 23 -7.55 12.75 9.83
C SER A 23 -8.15 11.72 10.79
N PRO A 24 -9.45 11.84 11.13
CA PRO A 24 -10.05 11.11 12.24
C PRO A 24 -10.24 9.61 11.94
N VAL A 25 -10.29 9.24 10.66
CA VAL A 25 -10.45 7.84 10.25
C VAL A 25 -9.11 7.11 10.33
N GLY A 26 -9.04 6.10 11.19
CA GLY A 26 -7.90 5.18 11.30
C GLY A 26 -8.20 3.81 10.69
N GLY A 27 -7.33 2.85 10.96
CA GLY A 27 -7.49 1.45 10.54
C GLY A 27 -8.24 0.57 11.54
N GLU A 28 -9.16 1.10 12.35
CA GLU A 28 -9.97 0.31 13.32
C GLU A 28 -9.16 -0.64 14.22
N GLY A 29 -7.95 -0.24 14.60
CA GLY A 29 -7.04 -1.04 15.42
C GLY A 29 -6.36 -2.22 14.69
N VAL A 30 -6.51 -2.33 13.37
CA VAL A 30 -5.85 -3.36 12.57
C VAL A 30 -4.54 -2.88 11.93
N LEU A 31 -3.61 -3.82 11.79
CA LEU A 31 -2.41 -3.64 10.98
C LEU A 31 -2.73 -4.04 9.54
N ILE A 32 -2.50 -3.13 8.60
CA ILE A 32 -2.80 -3.34 7.18
C ILE A 32 -1.51 -3.72 6.46
N GLU A 33 -1.55 -4.81 5.70
CA GLU A 33 -0.51 -5.21 4.76
C GLU A 33 -0.87 -4.73 3.35
N LEU A 34 -0.09 -3.81 2.81
CA LEU A 34 -0.17 -3.44 1.40
C LEU A 34 0.74 -4.35 0.61
N VAL A 35 0.18 -5.00 -0.41
CA VAL A 35 0.91 -5.88 -1.34
C VAL A 35 0.97 -5.20 -2.70
N GLN A 36 2.16 -5.18 -3.29
CA GLN A 36 2.38 -4.67 -4.64
C GLN A 36 1.42 -5.34 -5.63
N SER A 37 0.77 -4.52 -6.45
CA SER A 37 -0.11 -5.02 -7.52
C SER A 37 0.68 -5.83 -8.56
N PRO A 38 0.01 -6.70 -9.33
CA PRO A 38 0.65 -7.43 -10.42
C PRO A 38 1.31 -6.49 -11.46
N PRO A 39 2.36 -6.95 -12.17
CA PRO A 39 3.11 -6.13 -13.12
C PRO A 39 2.26 -5.46 -14.20
N GLU A 40 1.22 -6.13 -14.69
CA GLU A 40 0.30 -5.61 -15.71
C GLU A 40 -0.52 -4.43 -15.22
N VAL A 41 -0.94 -4.42 -13.95
CA VAL A 41 -1.68 -3.31 -13.34
C VAL A 41 -0.76 -2.10 -13.17
N ILE A 42 0.47 -2.33 -12.70
CA ILE A 42 1.49 -1.28 -12.56
C ILE A 42 1.77 -0.64 -13.92
N LYS A 43 1.97 -1.45 -14.97
CA LYS A 43 2.22 -0.94 -16.34
C LYS A 43 1.05 -0.12 -16.85
N ALA A 44 -0.18 -0.55 -16.64
CA ALA A 44 -1.38 0.18 -17.08
C ALA A 44 -1.46 1.57 -16.42
N PHE A 45 -1.27 1.65 -15.09
CA PHE A 45 -1.32 2.92 -14.37
C PHE A 45 -0.12 3.83 -14.65
N ALA A 46 1.06 3.26 -14.88
CA ALA A 46 2.23 4.03 -15.30
C ALA A 46 1.99 4.70 -16.67
N ALA A 47 1.34 4.00 -17.62
CA ALA A 47 0.99 4.58 -18.91
C ALA A 47 -0.05 5.70 -18.80
N LEU A 48 -1.04 5.57 -17.91
CA LEU A 48 -2.06 6.61 -17.67
C LEU A 48 -1.48 7.89 -17.06
N ALA A 49 -0.43 7.79 -16.24
CA ALA A 49 0.18 8.94 -15.58
C ALA A 49 1.05 9.82 -16.52
N VAL A 50 1.30 9.36 -17.75
CA VAL A 50 2.12 10.05 -18.76
C VAL A 50 1.27 10.88 -19.74
N GLY A 51 -0.06 10.80 -19.64
CA GLY A 51 -1.01 11.63 -20.40
C GLY A 51 -1.53 12.81 -19.60
#